data_AF-A0A3C0GBM9-F1
#
_entry.id   AF-A0A3C0GBM9-F1
#
_cell.length_a   1.000
_cell.length_b   1.000
_cell.length_c   1.000
_cell.angle_alpha   90.00
_cell.angle_beta   90.00
_cell.angle_gamma   90.00
#
_symmetry.space_group_name_H-M   'P 1'
#
loop_
_entity.id
_entity.type
_entity.pdbx_description
1 polymer ?
#
loop_
_entity_poly.entity_id
_entity_poly.type
_entity_poly.pdbx_seq_one_letter_code
_entity_poly.pdbx_strand_id
1 'polypeptide(L)'
;IVGEAYALRGLIYFDLVRMFAQQYNYTADASHLGVPIVLNFDLDNEPARSTVAEVYEQIISDMTTGISLMSDSSRSGNSNTLSPNATRALLAKVYLFKEDWNNAEAMASSVIDSGDYSLISNDNYYDLWTTDNSAESIFEISMTETDNVGGNGIAGLYLQAGFGDYLPSNDVVDLYPENDARLSTFEVDPLLTGEFGPYRMIKYADINGFDT
;
A
#
# COMPACT_ATOMS: atom_id res chain seq x y z
N ILE A 1 -12.59 -10.73 -11.77
CA ILE A 1 -11.47 -11.68 -12.05
C ILE A 1 -10.52 -11.15 -13.12
N VAL A 2 -10.87 -11.09 -14.42
CA VAL A 2 -9.90 -10.65 -15.44
C VAL A 2 -9.40 -9.23 -15.19
N GLY A 3 -10.30 -8.29 -14.86
CA GLY A 3 -9.90 -6.93 -14.51
C GLY A 3 -9.00 -6.85 -13.25
N GLU A 4 -9.30 -7.65 -12.23
CA GLU A 4 -8.46 -7.76 -11.02
C GLU A 4 -7.06 -8.29 -11.35
N ALA A 5 -6.95 -9.28 -12.25
CA ALA A 5 -5.66 -9.83 -12.66
C ALA A 5 -4.80 -8.78 -13.39
N TYR A 6 -5.41 -7.96 -14.25
CA TYR A 6 -4.74 -6.82 -14.86
C TYR A 6 -4.28 -5.81 -13.79
N ALA A 7 -5.18 -5.36 -12.90
CA ALA A 7 -4.84 -4.41 -11.84
C ALA A 7 -3.72 -4.93 -10.93
N LEU A 8 -3.77 -6.22 -10.55
CA LEU A 8 -2.76 -6.88 -9.75
C LEU A 8 -1.41 -6.97 -10.49
N ARG A 9 -1.40 -7.29 -11.78
CA ARG A 9 -0.17 -7.29 -12.58
C ARG A 9 0.45 -5.90 -12.65
N GLY A 10 -0.37 -4.85 -12.81
CA GLY A 10 0.09 -3.47 -12.73
C GLY A 10 0.72 -3.14 -11.36
N LEU A 11 0.08 -3.54 -10.26
CA LEU A 11 0.61 -3.36 -8.91
C LEU A 11 1.96 -4.09 -8.72
N ILE A 12 2.06 -5.32 -9.19
CA ILE A 12 3.30 -6.12 -9.13
C ILE A 12 4.43 -5.42 -9.91
N TYR A 13 4.17 -4.96 -11.14
CA TYR A 13 5.18 -4.23 -11.91
C TYR A 13 5.58 -2.91 -11.24
N PHE A 14 4.63 -2.20 -10.62
CA PHE A 14 4.92 -0.98 -9.88
C PHE A 14 5.86 -1.24 -8.69
N ASP A 15 5.63 -2.35 -7.98
CA ASP A 15 6.48 -2.77 -6.88
C ASP A 15 7.87 -3.24 -7.35
N LEU A 16 7.95 -3.96 -8.46
CA LEU A 16 9.21 -4.40 -9.05
C LEU A 16 10.06 -3.22 -9.52
N VAL A 17 9.48 -2.28 -10.28
CA VAL A 17 10.24 -1.16 -10.84
C VAL A 17 10.78 -0.24 -9.75
N ARG A 18 10.00 0.05 -8.71
CA ARG A 18 10.45 0.91 -7.59
C ARG A 18 11.48 0.23 -6.69
N MET A 19 11.54 -1.10 -6.70
CA MET A 19 12.53 -1.87 -5.91
C MET A 19 13.84 -2.07 -6.67
N PHE A 20 13.79 -2.29 -7.99
CA PHE A 20 14.94 -2.75 -8.79
C PHE A 20 15.43 -1.77 -9.85
N ALA A 21 14.81 -0.59 -9.96
CA ALA A 21 15.22 0.46 -10.89
C ALA A 21 15.38 1.81 -10.19
N GLN A 22 15.94 2.79 -10.91
CA GLN A 22 15.96 4.17 -10.46
C GLN A 22 14.56 4.79 -10.58
N GLN A 23 14.32 5.89 -9.87
CA GLN A 23 13.02 6.58 -9.97
C GLN A 23 12.75 7.09 -11.39
N TYR A 24 11.47 7.30 -11.73
CA TYR A 24 11.04 7.66 -13.08
C TYR A 24 11.82 8.84 -13.69
N ASN A 25 12.06 9.89 -12.91
CA ASN A 25 12.73 11.12 -13.36
C ASN A 25 14.28 11.04 -13.39
N TYR A 26 14.89 9.87 -13.14
CA TYR A 26 16.36 9.73 -13.11
C TYR A 26 17.01 10.10 -14.45
N THR A 27 16.34 9.83 -15.57
CA THR A 27 16.64 10.42 -16.87
C THR A 27 15.44 11.22 -17.36
N ALA A 28 15.66 12.24 -18.19
CA ALA A 28 14.60 13.14 -18.66
C ALA A 28 13.44 12.42 -19.39
N ASP A 29 13.71 11.25 -19.95
CA ASP A 29 12.79 10.44 -20.74
C ASP A 29 12.50 9.06 -20.12
N ALA A 30 12.97 8.80 -18.88
CA ALA A 30 12.88 7.50 -18.22
C ALA A 30 13.42 6.30 -19.05
N SER A 31 14.34 6.55 -19.99
CA SER A 31 14.96 5.52 -20.86
C SER A 31 15.96 4.59 -20.15
N HIS A 32 16.30 4.86 -18.89
CA HIS A 32 17.17 3.98 -18.11
C HIS A 32 16.48 2.64 -17.80
N LEU A 33 17.28 1.62 -17.50
CA LEU A 33 16.79 0.25 -17.32
C LEU A 33 15.81 0.13 -16.14
N GLY A 34 14.65 -0.43 -16.42
CA GLY A 34 13.59 -0.82 -15.50
C GLY A 34 13.67 -2.31 -15.15
N VAL A 35 12.61 -3.07 -15.40
CA VAL A 35 12.54 -4.53 -15.20
C VAL A 35 12.06 -5.21 -16.48
N PRO A 36 12.28 -6.52 -16.67
CA PRO A 36 11.75 -7.22 -17.83
C PRO A 36 10.22 -7.24 -17.82
N ILE A 37 9.59 -6.96 -18.96
CA ILE A 37 8.13 -7.06 -19.11
C ILE A 37 7.79 -8.43 -19.70
N VAL A 38 7.11 -9.25 -18.90
CA VAL A 38 6.58 -10.58 -19.23
C VAL A 38 5.06 -10.56 -19.12
N LEU A 39 4.38 -10.66 -20.26
CA LEU A 39 2.91 -10.61 -20.33
C LEU A 39 2.26 -11.97 -20.63
N ASN A 40 3.07 -12.93 -21.05
CA ASN A 40 2.64 -14.28 -21.39
C ASN A 40 3.51 -15.28 -20.65
N PHE A 41 2.91 -16.41 -20.28
CA PHE A 41 3.65 -17.52 -19.68
C PHE A 41 4.47 -18.22 -20.76
N ASP A 42 5.78 -18.26 -20.56
CA ASP A 42 6.74 -18.99 -21.39
C ASP A 42 7.95 -19.35 -20.52
N LEU A 43 8.28 -20.65 -20.45
CA LEU A 43 9.34 -21.20 -19.61
C LEU A 43 10.73 -20.93 -20.17
N ASP A 44 10.85 -20.77 -21.49
CA ASP A 44 12.12 -20.61 -22.19
C ASP A 44 12.42 -19.12 -22.47
N ASN A 45 11.57 -18.22 -21.98
CA ASN A 45 11.70 -16.79 -22.24
C ASN A 45 12.82 -16.17 -21.38
N GLU A 46 13.77 -15.52 -22.03
CA GLU A 46 14.88 -14.78 -21.41
C GLU A 46 14.78 -13.29 -21.76
N PRO A 47 13.80 -12.55 -21.22
CA PRO A 47 13.56 -11.17 -21.60
C PRO A 47 14.66 -10.24 -21.06
N ALA A 48 15.12 -9.33 -21.92
CA ALA A 48 15.92 -8.21 -21.46
C ALA A 48 15.08 -7.25 -20.60
N ARG A 49 15.75 -6.44 -19.77
CA ARG A 49 15.08 -5.37 -19.01
C ARG A 49 14.53 -4.33 -19.99
N SER A 50 13.26 -4.00 -19.85
CA SER A 50 12.66 -2.84 -20.50
C SER A 50 13.12 -1.56 -19.79
N THR A 51 12.89 -0.41 -20.40
CA THR A 51 13.10 0.91 -19.79
C THR A 51 12.08 1.17 -18.68
N VAL A 52 12.38 2.09 -17.76
CA VAL A 52 11.39 2.52 -16.75
C VAL A 52 10.17 3.16 -17.42
N ALA A 53 10.34 3.90 -18.52
CA ALA A 53 9.24 4.42 -19.32
C ALA A 53 8.25 3.32 -19.76
N GLU A 54 8.75 2.28 -20.43
CA GLU A 54 7.95 1.15 -20.92
C GLU A 54 7.26 0.40 -19.77
N VAL A 55 7.92 0.23 -18.62
CA VAL A 55 7.32 -0.44 -17.46
C VAL A 55 6.16 0.39 -16.90
N TYR A 56 6.30 1.71 -16.78
CA TYR A 56 5.20 2.58 -16.35
C TYR A 56 4.04 2.60 -17.35
N GLU A 57 4.31 2.60 -18.65
CA GLU A 57 3.28 2.45 -19.67
C GLU A 57 2.51 1.15 -19.51
N GLN A 58 3.20 0.04 -19.25
CA GLN A 58 2.57 -1.26 -18.99
C GLN A 58 1.72 -1.25 -17.71
N ILE A 59 2.23 -0.66 -16.61
CA ILE A 59 1.50 -0.53 -15.34
C ILE A 59 0.18 0.23 -15.55
N ILE A 60 0.25 1.38 -16.22
CA ILE A 60 -0.90 2.24 -16.48
C ILE A 60 -1.90 1.53 -17.40
N SER A 61 -1.41 0.89 -18.46
CA SER A 61 -2.25 0.10 -19.39
C SER A 61 -2.98 -1.03 -18.67
N ASP A 62 -2.29 -1.76 -17.81
CA ASP A 62 -2.86 -2.84 -17.01
C ASP A 62 -3.91 -2.31 -16.03
N MET A 63 -3.61 -1.28 -15.25
CA MET A 63 -4.56 -0.75 -14.27
C MET A 63 -5.80 -0.12 -14.94
N THR A 64 -5.63 0.62 -16.04
CA THR A 64 -6.76 1.22 -16.79
C THR A 64 -7.63 0.16 -17.46
N THR A 65 -7.01 -0.88 -18.05
CA THR A 65 -7.72 -2.06 -18.56
C THR A 65 -8.46 -2.76 -17.43
N GLY A 66 -7.82 -2.95 -16.28
CA GLY A 66 -8.41 -3.53 -15.09
C GLY A 66 -9.68 -2.81 -14.66
N ILE A 67 -9.62 -1.48 -14.51
CA ILE A 67 -10.77 -0.62 -14.20
C ILE A 67 -11.90 -0.81 -15.21
N SER A 68 -11.60 -0.83 -16.50
CA SER A 68 -12.63 -0.96 -17.56
C SER A 68 -13.35 -2.32 -17.57
N LEU A 69 -12.70 -3.37 -17.05
CA LEU A 69 -13.23 -4.74 -17.04
C LEU A 69 -13.93 -5.10 -15.72
N MET A 70 -13.77 -4.28 -14.68
CA MET A 70 -14.43 -4.45 -13.39
C MET A 70 -15.75 -3.66 -13.37
N SER A 71 -16.86 -4.31 -13.00
CA SER A 71 -18.12 -3.61 -12.79
C SER A 71 -18.17 -3.01 -11.38
N ASP A 72 -18.50 -1.72 -11.27
CA ASP A 72 -18.55 -0.97 -10.01
C ASP A 72 -19.47 -1.62 -8.96
N SER A 73 -20.55 -2.31 -9.38
CA SER A 73 -21.56 -2.85 -8.48
C SER A 73 -21.20 -4.19 -7.82
N SER A 74 -20.13 -4.86 -8.25
CA SER A 74 -19.90 -6.27 -7.84
C SER A 74 -19.17 -6.44 -6.50
N ARG A 75 -18.66 -5.34 -5.91
CA ARG A 75 -17.69 -5.36 -4.80
C ARG A 75 -17.84 -4.21 -3.79
N SER A 76 -18.96 -3.49 -3.79
CA SER A 76 -19.21 -2.42 -2.83
C SER A 76 -19.17 -2.95 -1.39
N GLY A 77 -18.33 -2.37 -0.53
CA GLY A 77 -18.24 -2.71 0.90
C GLY A 77 -17.35 -3.92 1.25
N ASN A 78 -16.50 -4.40 0.33
CA ASN A 78 -15.46 -5.39 0.64
C ASN A 78 -14.10 -4.86 0.20
N SER A 79 -13.22 -4.58 1.17
CA SER A 79 -11.85 -4.10 0.96
C SER A 79 -10.87 -5.22 0.57
N ASN A 80 -11.24 -6.49 0.71
CA ASN A 80 -10.33 -7.62 0.50
C ASN A 80 -10.14 -8.01 -0.98
N THR A 81 -10.73 -7.27 -1.91
CA THR A 81 -10.57 -7.48 -3.35
C THR A 81 -10.26 -6.18 -4.06
N LEU A 82 -9.48 -6.24 -5.14
CA LEU A 82 -9.22 -5.06 -5.98
C LEU A 82 -10.52 -4.64 -6.66
N SER A 83 -11.05 -3.50 -6.23
CA SER A 83 -12.18 -2.81 -6.86
C SER A 83 -11.70 -1.79 -7.90
N PRO A 84 -12.60 -1.23 -8.74
CA PRO A 84 -12.29 -0.08 -9.57
C PRO A 84 -11.71 1.09 -8.77
N ASN A 85 -12.28 1.42 -7.61
CA ASN A 85 -11.79 2.52 -6.77
C ASN A 85 -10.45 2.19 -6.10
N ALA A 86 -10.23 0.95 -5.68
CA ALA A 86 -8.91 0.52 -5.21
C ALA A 86 -7.84 0.64 -6.29
N THR A 87 -8.19 0.27 -7.52
CA THR A 87 -7.28 0.39 -8.65
C THR A 87 -7.03 1.86 -9.01
N ARG A 88 -8.04 2.74 -8.95
CA ARG A 88 -7.88 4.20 -9.11
C ARG A 88 -6.97 4.78 -8.02
N ALA A 89 -7.15 4.40 -6.75
CA ALA A 89 -6.30 4.86 -5.66
C ALA A 89 -4.83 4.45 -5.84
N LEU A 90 -4.58 3.20 -6.24
CA LEU A 90 -3.24 2.72 -6.59
C LEU A 90 -2.68 3.44 -7.82
N LEU A 91 -3.49 3.67 -8.85
CA LEU A 91 -3.09 4.36 -10.07
C LEU A 91 -2.78 5.84 -9.82
N ALA A 92 -3.47 6.50 -8.88
CA ALA A 92 -3.11 7.84 -8.41
C ALA A 92 -1.67 7.87 -7.85
N LYS A 93 -1.30 6.86 -7.05
CA LYS A 93 0.08 6.70 -6.54
C LYS A 93 1.09 6.43 -7.66
N VAL A 94 0.73 5.62 -8.66
CA VAL A 94 1.57 5.39 -9.84
C VAL A 94 1.84 6.69 -10.59
N TYR A 95 0.79 7.47 -10.88
CA TYR A 95 0.93 8.76 -11.56
C TYR A 95 1.72 9.76 -10.73
N LEU A 96 1.55 9.77 -9.41
CA LEU A 96 2.36 10.59 -8.50
C LEU A 96 3.86 10.27 -8.61
N PHE A 97 4.22 8.98 -8.62
CA PHE A 97 5.61 8.53 -8.77
C PHE A 97 6.18 8.78 -10.18
N LYS A 98 5.29 8.89 -11.18
CA LYS A 98 5.62 9.29 -12.56
C LYS A 98 5.76 10.81 -12.72
N GLU A 99 5.40 11.60 -11.70
CA GLU A 99 5.24 13.07 -11.77
C GLU A 99 4.17 13.54 -12.78
N ASP A 100 3.18 12.70 -13.04
CA ASP A 100 2.00 13.06 -13.83
C ASP A 100 0.92 13.59 -12.90
N TRP A 101 1.10 14.83 -12.45
CA TRP A 101 0.26 15.46 -11.43
C TRP A 101 -1.22 15.53 -11.80
N ASN A 102 -1.51 15.78 -13.08
CA ASN A 102 -2.88 15.91 -13.57
C ASN A 102 -3.64 14.58 -13.46
N ASN A 103 -3.02 13.47 -13.89
CA ASN A 103 -3.65 12.16 -13.78
C ASN A 103 -3.64 11.63 -12.34
N ALA A 104 -2.63 11.98 -11.54
CA ALA A 104 -2.61 11.66 -10.11
C ALA A 104 -3.79 12.30 -9.38
N GLU A 105 -4.01 13.60 -9.60
CA GLU A 105 -5.17 14.33 -9.07
C GLU A 105 -6.48 13.72 -9.57
N ALA A 106 -6.63 13.51 -10.88
CA ALA A 106 -7.86 12.99 -11.46
C ALA A 106 -8.25 11.63 -10.87
N MET A 107 -7.29 10.71 -10.69
CA MET A 107 -7.55 9.40 -10.10
C MET A 107 -7.89 9.49 -8.61
N ALA A 108 -7.19 10.34 -7.85
CA ALA A 108 -7.46 10.55 -6.43
C ALA A 108 -8.83 11.19 -6.20
N SER A 109 -9.14 12.27 -6.91
CA SER A 109 -10.44 12.96 -6.85
C SER A 109 -11.58 12.02 -7.21
N SER A 110 -11.42 11.16 -8.23
CA SER A 110 -12.47 10.19 -8.57
C SER A 110 -12.81 9.22 -7.44
N VAL A 111 -11.86 8.89 -6.55
CA VAL A 111 -12.10 8.02 -5.40
C VAL A 111 -12.71 8.81 -4.24
N ILE A 112 -12.20 10.03 -3.99
CA ILE A 112 -12.73 10.92 -2.94
C ILE A 112 -14.19 11.31 -3.23
N ASP A 113 -14.48 11.64 -4.49
CA ASP A 113 -15.80 12.11 -4.93
C ASP A 113 -16.80 10.96 -5.14
N SER A 114 -16.38 9.69 -5.03
CA SER A 114 -17.29 8.55 -5.20
C SER A 114 -18.30 8.45 -4.06
N GLY A 115 -17.94 8.95 -2.87
CA GLY A 115 -18.76 8.85 -1.66
C GLY A 115 -18.78 7.45 -1.03
N ASP A 116 -17.94 6.52 -1.51
CA ASP A 116 -17.87 5.14 -0.99
C ASP A 116 -17.03 5.04 0.30
N TYR A 117 -16.23 6.06 0.59
CA TYR A 117 -15.29 6.10 1.72
C TYR A 117 -15.50 7.37 2.54
N SER A 118 -15.20 7.30 3.83
CA SER A 118 -15.27 8.44 4.74
C SER A 118 -14.17 8.39 5.77
N LEU A 119 -13.59 9.56 6.08
CA LEU A 119 -12.58 9.68 7.13
C LEU A 119 -13.15 9.31 8.49
N ILE A 120 -12.37 8.54 9.25
CA ILE A 120 -12.62 8.23 10.65
C ILE A 120 -12.32 9.48 11.50
N SER A 121 -13.09 9.69 12.55
CA SER A 121 -12.84 10.78 13.49
C SER A 121 -11.56 10.56 14.29
N ASN A 122 -10.90 11.64 14.72
CA ASN A 122 -9.71 11.58 15.57
C ASN A 122 -9.89 10.68 16.81
N ASP A 123 -11.06 10.71 17.45
CA ASP A 123 -11.37 9.91 18.63
C ASP A 123 -11.34 8.39 18.38
N ASN A 124 -11.51 7.97 17.12
CA ASN A 124 -11.56 6.56 16.68
C ASN A 124 -10.32 6.19 15.83
N TYR A 125 -9.28 7.03 15.79
CA TYR A 125 -8.13 6.80 14.92
C TYR A 125 -7.37 5.51 15.24
N TYR A 126 -7.29 5.14 16.52
CA TYR A 126 -6.64 3.89 16.91
C TYR A 126 -7.42 2.67 16.44
N ASP A 127 -8.76 2.69 16.59
CA ASP A 127 -9.66 1.59 16.23
C ASP A 127 -9.62 1.26 14.72
N LEU A 128 -9.23 2.22 13.88
CA LEU A 128 -8.97 2.01 12.44
C LEU A 128 -8.02 0.83 12.19
N TRP A 129 -7.03 0.64 13.07
CA TRP A 129 -5.98 -0.35 12.89
C TRP A 129 -6.29 -1.72 13.47
N THR A 130 -7.47 -1.85 14.08
CA THR A 130 -7.96 -3.10 14.69
C THR A 130 -9.33 -3.49 14.14
N THR A 131 -9.79 -2.84 13.07
CA THR A 131 -11.12 -3.02 12.50
C THR A 131 -11.03 -3.33 11.00
N ASP A 132 -11.41 -4.55 10.64
CA ASP A 132 -11.56 -4.96 9.24
C ASP A 132 -12.56 -4.07 8.48
N ASN A 133 -12.28 -3.79 7.21
CA ASN A 133 -13.21 -3.07 6.31
C ASN A 133 -13.69 -1.73 6.92
N SER A 134 -12.79 -0.96 7.51
CA SER A 134 -13.10 0.37 8.02
C SER A 134 -13.69 1.28 6.93
N ALA A 135 -14.31 2.40 7.34
CA ALA A 135 -14.85 3.36 6.38
C ALA A 135 -13.77 4.07 5.51
N GLU A 136 -12.49 3.98 5.89
CA GLU A 136 -11.35 4.46 5.08
C GLU A 136 -10.70 3.35 4.23
N SER A 137 -11.09 2.09 4.42
CA SER A 137 -10.41 0.93 3.84
C SER A 137 -10.76 0.74 2.37
N ILE A 138 -9.80 1.05 1.50
CA ILE A 138 -9.95 0.94 0.05
C ILE A 138 -9.56 -0.45 -0.46
N PHE A 139 -8.41 -0.98 -0.01
CA PHE A 139 -7.93 -2.34 -0.31
C PHE A 139 -7.10 -2.88 0.85
N GLU A 140 -7.41 -4.10 1.30
CA GLU A 140 -6.80 -4.74 2.46
C GLU A 140 -6.39 -6.18 2.14
N ILE A 141 -5.25 -6.61 2.68
CA ILE A 141 -4.88 -8.01 2.69
C ILE A 141 -5.53 -8.65 3.92
N SER A 142 -6.54 -9.48 3.69
CA SER A 142 -7.25 -10.16 4.77
C SER A 142 -6.35 -11.20 5.44
N MET A 143 -6.37 -11.21 6.77
CA MET A 143 -5.78 -12.25 7.60
C MET A 143 -6.84 -12.74 8.58
N THR A 144 -6.83 -14.03 8.90
CA THR A 144 -7.75 -14.64 9.87
C THR A 144 -6.99 -15.54 10.83
N GLU A 145 -7.65 -16.01 11.89
CA GLU A 145 -7.06 -16.97 12.83
C GLU A 145 -6.55 -18.24 12.13
N THR A 146 -7.19 -18.68 11.04
CA THR A 146 -6.85 -19.93 10.32
C THR A 146 -6.08 -19.72 9.02
N ASP A 147 -5.95 -18.48 8.55
CA ASP A 147 -5.21 -18.09 7.34
C ASP A 147 -4.47 -16.77 7.58
N ASN A 148 -3.21 -16.88 8.00
CA ASN A 148 -2.35 -15.75 8.31
C ASN A 148 -0.86 -16.10 8.07
N VAL A 149 -0.02 -15.07 8.11
CA VAL A 149 1.43 -15.18 7.89
C VAL A 149 2.24 -15.51 9.15
N GLY A 150 1.55 -15.77 10.28
CA GLY A 150 2.14 -15.92 11.61
C GLY A 150 2.90 -14.68 12.07
N GLY A 151 3.75 -14.84 13.08
CA GLY A 151 4.61 -13.77 13.61
C GLY A 151 5.65 -13.21 12.62
N ASN A 152 5.73 -13.72 11.39
CA ASN A 152 6.59 -13.16 10.32
C ASN A 152 5.92 -11.99 9.57
N GLY A 153 4.66 -11.67 9.89
CA GLY A 153 3.99 -10.48 9.38
C GLY A 153 4.57 -9.18 9.93
N ILE A 154 4.14 -8.05 9.36
CA ILE A 154 4.60 -6.72 9.77
C ILE A 154 4.33 -6.46 11.27
N ALA A 155 3.21 -6.94 11.80
CA ALA A 155 2.86 -6.79 13.21
C ALA A 155 3.91 -7.43 14.13
N GLY A 156 4.37 -8.65 13.81
CA GLY A 156 5.42 -9.33 14.58
C GLY A 156 6.76 -8.60 14.58
N LEU A 157 7.08 -7.80 13.55
CA LEU A 157 8.30 -6.98 13.52
C LEU A 157 8.24 -5.78 14.47
N TYR A 158 7.04 -5.23 14.74
CA TYR A 158 6.87 -4.04 15.59
C TYR A 158 6.51 -4.38 17.04
N LEU A 159 5.63 -5.37 17.24
CA LEU A 159 5.09 -5.70 18.55
C LEU A 159 6.13 -6.42 19.41
N GLN A 160 6.19 -6.06 20.70
CA GLN A 160 7.08 -6.70 21.67
C GLN A 160 6.79 -8.20 21.86
N ALA A 161 5.52 -8.62 21.70
CA ALA A 161 5.14 -10.03 21.75
C ALA A 161 5.68 -10.85 20.57
N GLY A 162 6.07 -10.18 19.47
CA GLY A 162 6.76 -10.77 18.33
C GLY A 162 8.27 -10.63 18.44
N PHE A 163 8.91 -10.24 17.35
CA PHE A 163 10.34 -9.92 17.31
C PHE A 163 10.64 -8.55 17.94
N GLY A 164 9.76 -7.57 17.73
CA GLY A 164 9.94 -6.21 18.25
C GLY A 164 11.20 -5.50 17.74
N ASP A 165 11.64 -5.84 16.53
CA ASP A 165 12.86 -5.36 15.87
C ASP A 165 12.77 -3.90 15.45
N TYR A 166 11.56 -3.41 15.13
CA TYR A 166 11.34 -2.07 14.60
C TYR A 166 10.79 -1.12 15.66
N LEU A 167 11.54 -0.04 15.92
CA LEU A 167 11.19 1.02 16.85
C LEU A 167 11.07 2.35 16.09
N PRO A 168 10.07 3.20 16.40
CA PRO A 168 10.04 4.55 15.87
C PRO A 168 11.19 5.38 16.46
N SER A 169 11.87 6.14 15.60
CA SER A 169 12.87 7.09 16.06
C SER A 169 12.21 8.34 16.67
N ASN A 170 12.87 8.96 17.65
CA ASN A 170 12.33 10.14 18.33
C ASN A 170 12.01 11.28 17.37
N ASP A 171 12.85 11.51 16.36
CA ASP A 171 12.62 12.54 15.35
C ASP A 171 11.31 12.35 14.59
N VAL A 172 10.87 11.11 14.35
CA VAL A 172 9.57 10.81 13.74
C VAL A 172 8.43 11.05 14.72
N VAL A 173 8.57 10.67 15.98
CA VAL A 173 7.54 10.89 17.01
C VAL A 173 7.37 12.39 17.30
N ASP A 174 8.47 13.14 17.31
CA ASP A 174 8.49 14.58 17.58
C ASP A 174 7.87 15.44 16.44
N LEU A 175 7.60 14.85 15.27
CA LEU A 175 6.86 15.53 14.19
C LEU A 175 5.38 15.73 14.54
N TYR A 176 4.83 14.95 15.47
CA TYR A 176 3.41 15.02 15.82
C TYR A 176 3.17 16.02 16.97
N PRO A 177 2.24 16.98 16.81
CA PRO A 177 1.86 17.86 17.91
C PRO A 177 1.12 17.10 19.02
N GLU A 178 1.11 17.66 20.24
CA GLU A 178 0.58 17.03 21.47
C GLU A 178 -0.84 16.46 21.38
N ASN A 179 -1.68 16.98 20.48
CA ASN A 179 -3.08 16.53 20.29
C ASN A 179 -3.31 15.80 18.96
N ASP A 180 -2.26 15.32 18.30
CA ASP A 180 -2.40 14.53 17.08
C ASP A 180 -2.92 13.12 17.40
N ALA A 181 -4.02 12.72 16.79
CA ALA A 181 -4.62 11.40 17.01
C ALA A 181 -3.66 10.25 16.68
N ARG A 182 -2.68 10.47 15.77
CA ARG A 182 -1.66 9.46 15.41
C ARG A 182 -0.74 9.11 16.55
N LEU A 183 -0.56 9.99 17.55
CA LEU A 183 0.24 9.69 18.74
C LEU A 183 -0.33 8.50 19.54
N SER A 184 -1.63 8.20 19.41
CA SER A 184 -2.26 7.02 20.03
C SER A 184 -1.67 5.69 19.57
N THR A 185 -0.96 5.66 18.45
CA THR A 185 -0.32 4.44 17.92
C THR A 185 1.08 4.19 18.50
N PHE A 186 1.54 5.05 19.42
CA PHE A 186 2.81 4.91 20.11
C PHE A 186 2.61 4.80 21.63
N GLU A 187 3.46 4.02 22.29
CA GLU A 187 3.51 3.93 23.75
C GLU A 187 4.94 4.02 24.26
N VAL A 188 5.12 4.45 25.51
CA VAL A 188 6.43 4.43 26.17
C VAL A 188 6.70 3.02 26.72
N ASP A 189 7.76 2.37 26.24
CA ASP A 189 8.27 1.11 26.78
C ASP A 189 9.47 1.40 27.72
N PRO A 190 9.32 1.17 29.05
CA PRO A 190 10.40 1.40 30.01
C PRO A 190 11.60 0.46 29.85
N LEU A 191 11.48 -0.61 29.06
CA LEU A 191 12.58 -1.52 28.74
C LEU A 191 13.48 -0.98 27.62
N LEU A 192 13.01 0.01 26.86
CA LEU A 192 13.83 0.70 25.86
C LEU A 192 14.72 1.73 26.54
N THR A 193 16.02 1.59 26.32
CA THR A 193 17.04 2.51 26.83
C THR A 193 18.01 2.86 25.72
N GLY A 194 18.64 4.04 25.79
CA GLY A 194 19.62 4.50 24.81
C GLY A 194 19.05 5.44 23.74
N GLU A 195 19.71 5.48 22.58
CA GLU A 195 19.51 6.49 21.52
C GLU A 195 18.21 6.30 20.72
N PHE A 196 17.62 5.10 20.74
CA PHE A 196 16.47 4.72 19.90
C PHE A 196 15.12 5.24 20.40
N GLY A 197 15.10 6.05 21.46
CA GLY A 197 13.87 6.60 22.02
C GLY A 197 13.11 5.61 22.91
N PRO A 198 12.19 6.12 23.75
CA PRO A 198 11.44 5.29 24.68
C PRO A 198 10.19 4.67 24.05
N TYR A 199 9.96 4.82 22.74
CA TYR A 199 8.67 4.54 22.13
C TYR A 199 8.61 3.18 21.42
N ARG A 200 7.47 2.50 21.54
CA ARG A 200 7.05 1.40 20.65
C ARG A 200 5.85 1.82 19.83
N MET A 201 5.71 1.18 18.66
CA MET A 201 4.47 1.24 17.90
C MET A 201 3.54 0.12 18.36
N ILE A 202 2.30 0.48 18.71
CA ILE A 202 1.23 -0.42 19.18
C ILE A 202 0.03 -0.47 18.23
N LYS A 203 0.23 -0.01 17.00
CA LYS A 203 -0.78 0.07 15.96
C LYS A 203 -1.47 -1.28 15.67
N TYR A 204 -0.76 -2.41 15.79
CA TYR A 204 -1.29 -3.72 15.41
C TYR A 204 -1.90 -4.45 16.62
N ALA A 205 -3.09 -5.04 16.44
CA ALA A 205 -3.78 -5.77 17.51
C ALA A 205 -3.11 -7.11 17.87
N ASP A 206 -2.66 -7.86 16.85
CA ASP A 206 -2.13 -9.22 17.00
C ASP A 206 -0.88 -9.44 16.14
N ILE A 207 0.05 -10.27 16.62
CA ILE A 207 1.31 -10.58 15.91
C ILE A 207 1.10 -11.30 14.58
N ASN A 208 -0.04 -12.00 14.43
CA ASN A 208 -0.44 -12.71 13.22
C ASN A 208 -1.19 -11.80 12.23
N GLY A 209 -1.45 -10.54 12.62
CA GLY A 209 -1.93 -9.48 11.74
C GLY A 209 -3.41 -9.52 11.37
N PHE A 210 -4.22 -10.37 12.03
CA PHE A 210 -5.67 -10.29 11.92
C PHE A 210 -6.23 -9.27 12.90
N ASP A 211 -7.33 -8.64 12.51
CA ASP A 211 -8.07 -7.68 13.33
C ASP A 211 -9.08 -8.42 14.23
N THR A 212 -9.53 -7.75 15.31
CA THR A 212 -10.36 -8.37 16.37
C THR A 212 -11.75 -7.79 16.47
#